data_AF-E9PQJ2-F1
#
_entry.id   AF-E9PQJ2-F1
#
_cell.length_a   1.000
_cell.length_b   1.000
_cell.length_c   1.000
_cell.angle_alpha   90.00
_cell.angle_beta   90.00
_cell.angle_gamma   90.00
#
_symmetry.space_group_name_H-M   'P 1'
#
loop_
_entity.id
_entity.type
_entity.pdbx_description
1 polymer ?
#
loop_
_entity_poly.entity_id
_entity_poly.type
_entity_poly.pdbx_seq_one_letter_code
_entity_poly.pdbx_strand_id
1 'polypeptide(L)'
;MNLQPIFWIGLISSVCCVFAQTDENRCLKANAKSCGECIQAGPNCGWCTNSTFLQEGMPTSARCDDLEALKKKGCPPDDIENPRGSKDIKKNKNVTNRSKGTAE
;
A
#
# COMPACT_ATOMS: atom_id res chain seq x y z
N MET A 1 7.83 43.04 -27.59
CA MET A 1 7.83 41.60 -27.25
C MET A 1 6.82 41.40 -26.12
N ASN A 2 5.73 40.67 -26.38
CA ASN A 2 4.61 40.54 -25.45
C ASN A 2 4.89 39.36 -24.50
N LEU A 3 5.20 39.63 -23.23
CA LEU A 3 5.57 38.62 -22.21
C LEU A 3 4.36 37.94 -21.55
N GLN A 4 3.13 38.40 -21.85
CA GLN A 4 1.89 37.88 -21.28
C GLN A 4 1.63 36.37 -21.49
N PRO A 5 1.94 35.72 -22.64
CA PRO A 5 1.66 34.29 -22.82
C PRO A 5 2.61 33.38 -22.03
N ILE A 6 3.79 33.86 -21.63
CA ILE A 6 4.80 33.06 -20.90
C ILE A 6 4.34 32.82 -19.46
N PHE A 7 3.70 33.82 -18.85
CA PHE A 7 3.13 33.71 -17.50
C PHE A 7 1.99 32.68 -17.44
N TRP A 8 1.16 32.61 -18.48
CA TRP A 8 0.06 31.65 -18.56
C TRP A 8 0.56 30.21 -18.74
N ILE A 9 1.58 29.99 -19.58
CA ILE A 9 2.17 28.66 -19.78
C ILE A 9 2.85 28.15 -18.50
N GLY A 10 3.54 29.04 -17.76
CA GLY A 10 4.15 28.70 -16.46
C GLY A 10 3.12 28.35 -15.39
N LEU A 11 2.00 29.09 -15.31
CA LEU A 11 0.89 28.80 -14.39
C LEU A 11 0.17 27.49 -14.74
N ILE A 12 -0.12 27.24 -16.02
CA ILE A 12 -0.79 26.01 -16.47
C ILE A 12 0.12 24.79 -16.22
N SER A 13 1.42 24.89 -16.49
CA SER A 13 2.38 23.82 -16.24
C SER A 13 2.58 23.54 -14.75
N SER A 14 2.61 24.57 -13.91
CA SER A 14 2.69 24.43 -12.43
C SER A 14 1.45 23.77 -11.83
N VAL A 15 0.27 23.95 -12.44
CA VAL A 15 -0.99 23.37 -11.97
C VAL A 15 -1.11 21.90 -12.36
N CYS A 16 -0.58 21.48 -13.52
CA CYS A 16 -0.60 20.07 -13.96
C CYS A 16 0.19 19.11 -13.05
N CYS A 17 1.29 19.56 -12.44
CA CYS A 17 2.11 18.68 -11.59
C CYS A 17 1.47 18.35 -10.24
N VAL A 18 0.50 19.15 -9.76
CA VAL A 18 -0.15 18.94 -8.45
C VAL A 18 -1.27 17.90 -8.52
N PHE A 19 -1.91 17.72 -9.68
CA PHE A 19 -3.04 16.80 -9.85
C PHE A 19 -2.65 15.37 -10.26
N ALA A 20 -1.37 15.09 -10.52
CA ALA A 20 -0.93 13.79 -11.03
C ALA A 20 -0.79 12.68 -9.95
N GLN A 21 -1.14 12.97 -8.69
CA GLN A 21 -1.13 11.99 -7.59
C GLN A 21 -2.55 11.62 -7.16
N THR A 22 -3.40 11.23 -8.10
CA THR A 22 -4.47 10.28 -7.74
C THR A 22 -3.80 8.92 -7.64
N ASP A 23 -3.26 8.60 -6.46
CA ASP A 23 -2.81 7.24 -6.16
C ASP A 23 -4.04 6.35 -6.34
N GLU A 24 -4.07 5.71 -7.49
CA GLU A 24 -5.19 4.92 -7.92
C GLU A 24 -5.24 3.71 -7.01
N ASN A 25 -6.17 3.72 -6.06
CA ASN A 25 -6.29 2.68 -5.04
C ASN A 25 -6.51 1.31 -5.69
N ARG A 26 -5.41 0.59 -5.85
CA ARG A 26 -5.33 -0.72 -6.49
C ARG A 26 -6.16 -1.76 -5.73
N CYS A 27 -6.30 -1.60 -4.42
CA CYS A 27 -7.05 -2.50 -3.56
C CYS A 27 -8.54 -2.48 -3.89
N LEU A 28 -9.14 -1.29 -3.99
CA LEU A 28 -10.55 -1.15 -4.38
C LEU A 28 -10.80 -1.62 -5.82
N LYS A 29 -9.88 -1.30 -6.75
CA LYS A 29 -10.02 -1.70 -8.16
C LYS A 29 -9.91 -3.19 -8.40
N ALA A 30 -9.28 -3.94 -7.49
CA ALA A 30 -9.20 -5.38 -7.58
C ALA A 30 -10.56 -6.08 -7.47
N ASN A 31 -11.59 -5.39 -6.96
CA ASN A 31 -12.94 -5.94 -6.80
C ASN A 31 -12.96 -7.29 -6.07
N ALA A 32 -12.08 -7.45 -5.08
CA ALA A 32 -11.89 -8.69 -4.35
C ALA A 32 -13.20 -9.16 -3.69
N LYS A 33 -13.60 -10.42 -3.89
CA LYS A 33 -14.82 -10.98 -3.29
C LYS A 33 -14.54 -11.67 -1.96
N SER A 34 -13.26 -11.87 -1.63
CA SER A 34 -12.78 -12.54 -0.45
C SER A 34 -11.49 -11.91 0.08
N CYS A 35 -11.17 -12.19 1.35
CA CYS A 35 -9.90 -11.78 1.97
C CYS A 35 -8.69 -12.27 1.16
N GLY A 36 -8.68 -13.53 0.74
CA GLY A 36 -7.58 -14.11 -0.03
C GLY A 36 -7.32 -13.41 -1.37
N GLU A 37 -8.36 -12.99 -2.07
CA GLU A 37 -8.23 -12.18 -3.30
C GLU A 37 -7.68 -10.78 -2.99
N CYS A 38 -8.12 -10.18 -1.88
CA CYS A 38 -7.65 -8.87 -1.45
C CYS A 38 -6.15 -8.86 -1.11
N ILE A 39 -5.66 -9.88 -0.37
CA ILE A 39 -4.24 -9.98 -0.02
C ILE A 39 -3.37 -10.18 -1.27
N GLN A 40 -3.88 -10.85 -2.30
CA GLN A 40 -3.19 -11.01 -3.58
C GLN A 40 -3.22 -9.74 -4.45
N ALA A 41 -4.14 -8.81 -4.19
CA ALA A 41 -4.26 -7.57 -4.95
C ALA A 41 -3.05 -6.63 -4.77
N GLY A 42 -2.51 -6.56 -3.56
CA GLY A 42 -1.35 -5.73 -3.27
C GLY A 42 -0.88 -5.79 -1.81
N PRO A 43 0.41 -5.50 -1.56
CA PRO A 43 0.99 -5.56 -0.22
C PRO A 43 0.53 -4.42 0.70
N ASN A 44 -0.14 -3.40 0.20
CA ASN A 44 -0.71 -2.29 0.97
C ASN A 44 -2.21 -2.48 1.27
N CYS A 45 -2.83 -3.54 0.74
CA CYS A 45 -4.24 -3.81 0.94
C CYS A 45 -4.49 -4.52 2.28
N GLY A 46 -5.64 -4.23 2.88
CA GLY A 46 -6.20 -4.96 4.00
C GLY A 46 -7.65 -5.37 3.73
N TRP A 47 -8.15 -6.31 4.52
CA TRP A 47 -9.54 -6.76 4.46
C TRP A 47 -10.25 -6.55 5.80
N CYS A 48 -11.33 -5.77 5.81
CA CYS A 48 -12.13 -5.58 7.02
C CYS A 48 -13.11 -6.74 7.24
N THR A 49 -13.00 -7.42 8.39
CA THR A 49 -13.86 -8.56 8.78
C THR A 49 -15.06 -8.15 9.62
N ASN A 50 -15.08 -6.94 10.18
CA ASN A 50 -16.16 -6.44 10.99
C ASN A 50 -17.51 -6.51 10.25
N SER A 51 -18.53 -7.09 10.89
CA SER A 51 -19.85 -7.30 10.27
C SER A 51 -20.60 -5.99 9.99
N THR A 52 -20.40 -4.98 10.83
CA THR A 52 -21.05 -3.66 10.75
C THR A 52 -20.31 -2.65 9.86
N PHE A 53 -19.18 -3.02 9.28
CA PHE A 53 -18.38 -2.12 8.43
C PHE A 53 -19.06 -1.73 7.13
N LEU A 54 -19.75 -2.67 6.47
CA LEU A 54 -20.47 -2.39 5.23
C LEU A 54 -21.81 -1.73 5.54
N GLN A 55 -22.06 -0.58 4.91
CA GLN A 55 -23.38 0.05 4.91
C GLN A 55 -24.30 -0.65 3.90
N GLU A 56 -25.61 -0.50 4.08
CA GLU A 56 -26.59 -1.05 3.14
C GLU A 56 -26.30 -0.58 1.70
N GLY A 57 -26.33 -1.53 0.77
CA GLY A 57 -26.03 -1.28 -0.65
C GLY A 57 -24.55 -1.27 -1.02
N MET A 58 -23.60 -1.35 -0.07
CA MET A 58 -22.19 -1.51 -0.40
C MET A 58 -21.87 -2.94 -0.85
N PRO A 59 -21.04 -3.11 -1.90
CA PRO A 59 -20.60 -4.44 -2.33
C PRO A 59 -19.60 -5.03 -1.34
N THR A 60 -19.52 -6.35 -1.29
CA THR A 60 -18.52 -7.08 -0.49
C THR A 60 -17.08 -6.64 -0.80
N SER A 61 -16.81 -6.22 -2.03
CA SER A 61 -15.49 -5.73 -2.44
C SER A 61 -15.02 -4.47 -1.73
N ALA A 62 -15.93 -3.67 -1.17
CA ALA A 62 -15.58 -2.50 -0.37
C ALA A 62 -14.86 -2.86 0.95
N ARG A 63 -14.84 -4.14 1.35
CA ARG A 63 -14.03 -4.64 2.47
C ARG A 63 -12.54 -4.64 2.16
N CYS A 64 -12.14 -4.66 0.88
CA CYS A 64 -10.76 -4.60 0.44
C CYS A 64 -10.37 -3.16 0.11
N ASP A 65 -9.39 -2.61 0.82
CA ASP A 65 -8.96 -1.23 0.63
C ASP A 65 -7.53 -1.06 1.17
N ASP A 66 -6.91 0.09 0.91
CA ASP A 66 -5.70 0.54 1.61
C ASP A 66 -5.94 0.58 3.12
N LEU A 67 -4.93 0.20 3.90
CA LEU A 67 -5.03 0.13 5.37
C LEU A 67 -5.50 1.45 6.01
N GLU A 68 -4.96 2.57 5.53
CA GLU A 68 -5.33 3.89 6.04
C GLU A 68 -6.75 4.29 5.65
N ALA A 69 -7.23 3.83 4.48
CA ALA A 69 -8.61 4.05 4.06
C ALA A 69 -9.58 3.21 4.91
N LEU A 70 -9.27 1.96 5.22
CA LEU A 70 -10.07 1.12 6.13
C LEU A 70 -10.22 1.76 7.51
N LYS A 71 -9.11 2.23 8.09
CA LYS A 71 -9.13 2.94 9.38
C LYS A 71 -9.99 4.19 9.33
N LYS A 72 -9.85 5.02 8.28
CA LYS A 72 -10.66 6.23 8.09
C LYS A 72 -12.14 5.93 7.89
N LYS A 73 -12.47 4.81 7.25
CA LYS A 73 -13.84 4.30 7.08
C LYS A 73 -14.41 3.65 8.35
N GLY A 74 -13.64 3.58 9.43
CA GLY A 74 -14.09 3.08 10.72
C GLY A 74 -13.98 1.57 10.91
N CYS A 75 -13.16 0.86 10.11
CA CYS A 75 -12.84 -0.52 10.44
C CYS A 75 -11.92 -0.56 11.67
N PRO A 76 -12.29 -1.26 12.76
CA PRO A 76 -11.44 -1.40 13.93
C PRO A 76 -10.11 -2.08 13.54
N PRO A 77 -8.96 -1.64 14.08
CA PRO A 77 -7.66 -2.23 13.75
C PRO A 77 -7.59 -3.75 13.95
N ASP A 78 -8.26 -4.25 15.00
CA ASP A 78 -8.32 -5.67 15.33
C ASP A 78 -9.13 -6.51 14.33
N ASP A 79 -9.99 -5.85 13.54
CA ASP A 79 -10.82 -6.49 12.52
C ASP A 79 -10.21 -6.37 11.10
N ILE A 80 -9.02 -5.77 10.96
CA ILE A 80 -8.31 -5.63 9.68
C ILE A 80 -7.32 -6.78 9.50
N GLU A 81 -7.61 -7.65 8.53
CA GLU A 81 -6.69 -8.68 8.09
C GLU A 81 -5.66 -8.10 7.13
N ASN A 82 -4.38 -8.19 7.50
CA ASN A 82 -3.23 -7.75 6.71
C ASN A 82 -1.99 -8.61 7.03
N PRO A 83 -1.96 -9.87 6.56
CA PRO A 83 -0.82 -10.75 6.79
C PRO A 83 0.46 -10.16 6.19
N ARG A 84 1.52 -10.16 7.00
CA ARG A 84 2.85 -9.68 6.59
C ARG A 84 3.80 -10.86 6.44
N GLY A 85 4.59 -10.83 5.36
CA GLY A 85 5.70 -11.75 5.21
C GLY A 85 6.67 -11.61 6.39
N SER A 86 7.08 -12.74 6.96
CA SER A 86 8.09 -12.81 8.01
C SER A 86 9.25 -13.70 7.57
N LYS A 87 10.41 -13.50 8.18
CA LYS A 87 11.61 -14.30 7.94
C LYS A 87 12.06 -14.94 9.23
N ASP A 88 12.29 -16.24 9.19
CA ASP A 88 12.71 -17.04 10.34
C ASP A 88 13.92 -17.89 9.95
N ILE A 89 15.06 -17.67 10.61
CA ILE A 89 16.33 -18.31 10.27
C ILE A 89 16.45 -19.62 11.03
N LYS A 90 16.27 -20.76 10.35
CA LYS A 90 16.36 -22.08 10.98
C LYS A 90 17.79 -22.57 11.22
N LYS A 91 18.75 -22.17 10.37
CA LYS A 91 20.18 -22.51 10.51
C LYS A 91 21.03 -21.34 10.07
N ASN A 92 21.91 -20.85 10.95
CA ASN A 92 22.82 -19.74 10.68
C ASN A 92 24.23 -20.02 11.19
N LYS A 93 24.82 -21.15 10.76
CA LYS A 93 26.19 -21.47 11.14
C LYS A 93 27.13 -20.51 10.42
N ASN A 94 27.96 -19.79 11.17
CA ASN A 94 28.98 -18.92 10.61
C ASN A 94 29.93 -19.69 9.67
N VAL A 95 30.37 -19.00 8.63
CA VAL A 95 31.42 -19.48 7.72
C VAL A 95 32.77 -19.50 8.44
N THR A 96 33.72 -20.28 7.91
CA THR A 96 35.09 -20.27 8.41
C THR A 96 35.80 -18.99 7.96
N ASN A 97 36.65 -18.42 8.82
CA ASN A 97 37.53 -17.31 8.47
C ASN A 97 38.98 -17.80 8.37
N ARG A 98 39.77 -17.18 7.48
CA ARG A 98 41.22 -17.43 7.42
C ARG A 98 41.91 -16.69 8.57
N SER A 99 42.61 -17.43 9.43
CA SER A 99 43.56 -16.83 10.37
C SER A 99 44.70 -16.21 9.56
N LYS A 100 44.88 -14.88 9.64
CA LYS A 100 46.16 -14.28 9.22
C LYS A 100 47.21 -14.82 10.18
N GLY A 101 48.10 -15.68 9.69
CA GLY A 101 49.26 -16.10 10.47
C GLY A 101 50.10 -14.86 10.77
N THR A 102 50.38 -14.61 12.05
CA THR A 102 51.53 -13.81 12.45
C THR A 102 52.76 -14.52 11.90
N ALA A 103 53.42 -13.92 10.92
CA ALA A 103 54.74 -14.37 10.52
C ALA A 103 55.69 -14.01 11.67
N GLU A 104 56.20 -15.02 12.36
CA GLU A 104 57.44 -14.93 13.15
C GLU A 104 58.66 -15.00 12.22
#